data_AF-A0A168EXK1-F1
#
_entry.id   AF-A0A168EXK1-F1
#
_cell.length_a   1.000
_cell.length_b   1.000
_cell.length_c   1.000
_cell.angle_alpha   90.00
_cell.angle_beta   90.00
_cell.angle_gamma   90.00
#
_symmetry.space_group_name_H-M   'P 1'
#
loop_
_entity.id
_entity.type
_entity.pdbx_description
1 polymer ?
#
loop_
_entity_poly.entity_id
_entity_poly.type
_entity_poly.pdbx_seq_one_letter_code
_entity_poly.pdbx_strand_id
1 'polypeptide(L)'
;MKISFLKFYKLMNFMAWVFPFFVISDDDNFGTLEEESRELRFSFLTIKFGDVIYYFLSIGFWYGDHNEKAKFPKGFRFMYSLRVSQYKREYNTEKINDLKTKHIAFLRTKDSEELSVYKETLLYKLDQIKEKSTKTTNKFLAYLAIIAFLIPLYIPGALRIGEVFDKPMWLVIAYIYLAGYLAYNLINFVKLFFRFVQVKPYAQFKYSMIKNSSKPNIDLLTALYIEYQLRDNESVEEVSFIKNIDGYMKSILLISSFLLVFDIIFGSVQAEEKIKPPVSPISKVFHLDLSQSSKMLFTDQFDVIKKFGEDLVLNKVTRITLIRTGDAESDNYNRIVQIITSYNINKAEIIQIQDKPNDMSASGHLQIIVERR
;
A
#
# COMPACT_ATOMS: atom_id res chain seq x y z
N MET A 1 28.25 16.86 14.12
CA MET A 1 28.04 15.47 14.56
C MET A 1 26.58 15.12 14.91
N LYS A 2 25.80 15.99 15.58
CA LYS A 2 24.37 15.73 15.93
C LYS A 2 23.42 15.47 14.75
N ILE A 3 23.60 16.17 13.62
CA ILE A 3 22.72 16.04 12.44
C ILE A 3 22.81 14.65 11.78
N SER A 4 23.99 14.00 11.84
CA SER A 4 24.20 12.65 11.30
C SER A 4 23.47 11.59 12.15
N PHE A 5 23.47 11.77 13.47
CA PHE A 5 22.79 10.88 14.40
C PHE A 5 21.26 10.96 14.28
N LEU A 6 20.71 12.16 14.10
CA LEU A 6 19.27 12.33 13.90
C LEU A 6 18.77 11.65 12.61
N LYS A 7 19.53 11.75 11.52
CA LYS A 7 19.21 11.05 10.26
C LYS A 7 19.28 9.54 10.44
N PHE A 8 20.24 9.04 11.21
CA PHE A 8 20.38 7.62 11.53
C PHE A 8 19.19 7.08 12.33
N TYR A 9 18.76 7.77 13.39
CA TYR A 9 17.57 7.35 14.17
C TYR A 9 16.30 7.33 13.34
N LYS A 10 16.07 8.37 12.52
CA LYS A 10 14.91 8.43 11.61
C LYS A 10 14.92 7.29 10.59
N LEU A 11 16.09 7.00 10.02
CA LEU A 11 16.27 5.88 9.09
C LEU A 11 16.01 4.54 9.79
N MET A 12 16.60 4.32 10.98
CA MET A 12 16.41 3.06 11.69
C MET A 12 14.96 2.84 12.13
N ASN A 13 14.30 3.90 12.60
CA ASN A 13 12.89 3.86 12.92
C ASN A 13 12.06 3.53 11.67
N PHE A 14 12.34 4.16 10.53
CA PHE A 14 11.68 3.85 9.27
C PHE A 14 11.90 2.39 8.83
N MET A 15 13.15 1.92 8.85
CA MET A 15 13.51 0.55 8.48
C MET A 15 12.83 -0.48 9.38
N ALA A 16 12.65 -0.19 10.67
CA ALA A 16 11.95 -1.06 11.62
C ALA A 16 10.47 -1.30 11.28
N TRP A 17 9.85 -0.43 10.46
CA TRP A 17 8.46 -0.58 10.02
C TRP A 17 8.34 -1.21 8.63
N VAL A 18 9.36 -1.06 7.79
CA VAL A 18 9.39 -1.60 6.41
C VAL A 18 10.02 -2.99 6.35
N PHE A 19 11.01 -3.26 7.19
CA PHE A 19 11.73 -4.53 7.23
C PHE A 19 11.60 -5.15 8.61
N PRO A 20 11.22 -6.44 8.69
CA PRO A 20 11.08 -7.12 9.97
C PRO A 20 12.44 -7.58 10.53
N PHE A 21 13.55 -7.41 9.78
CA PHE A 21 14.87 -7.92 10.16
C PHE A 21 15.79 -6.83 10.71
N PHE A 22 16.64 -7.19 11.67
CA PHE A 22 17.67 -6.32 12.28
C PHE A 22 17.10 -4.99 12.79
N VAL A 23 16.04 -5.10 13.59
CA VAL A 23 15.29 -3.95 14.09
C VAL A 23 15.92 -3.43 15.38
N ILE A 24 16.12 -2.12 15.44
CA ILE A 24 16.37 -1.40 16.69
C ILE A 24 15.03 -0.75 17.10
N SER A 25 14.64 -0.96 18.35
CA SER A 25 13.37 -0.51 18.92
C SER A 25 13.60 0.12 20.30
N ASP A 26 12.76 1.08 20.69
CA ASP A 26 12.68 1.57 22.07
C ASP A 26 11.48 0.94 22.76
N ASP A 27 11.73 0.16 23.81
CA ASP A 27 10.66 -0.49 24.55
C ASP A 27 9.86 0.52 25.38
N ASP A 28 10.38 1.67 25.82
CA ASP A 28 9.54 2.64 26.56
C ASP A 28 8.59 3.43 25.66
N ASN A 29 8.81 3.37 24.35
CA ASN A 29 7.99 4.05 23.34
C ASN A 29 7.39 3.07 22.31
N PHE A 30 7.07 1.86 22.76
CA PHE A 30 6.40 0.81 21.98
C PHE A 30 7.02 0.56 20.61
N GLY A 31 8.34 0.40 20.59
CA GLY A 31 9.11 0.10 19.39
C GLY A 31 9.48 1.31 18.53
N THR A 32 9.12 2.53 18.94
CA THR A 32 9.41 3.77 18.20
C THR A 32 10.66 4.45 18.74
N LEU A 33 11.71 4.53 17.93
CA LEU A 33 12.96 5.22 18.29
C LEU A 33 12.80 6.75 18.29
N GLU A 34 13.17 7.38 19.39
CA GLU A 34 13.29 8.83 19.58
C GLU A 34 14.72 9.21 19.99
N GLU A 35 15.08 10.49 19.87
CA GLU A 35 16.46 10.96 20.20
C GLU A 35 16.82 10.72 21.67
N GLU A 36 15.82 10.73 22.55
CA GLU A 36 15.97 10.56 23.99
C GLU A 36 15.73 9.11 24.44
N SER A 37 15.59 8.16 23.50
CA SER A 37 15.34 6.74 23.80
C SER A 37 16.44 6.14 24.68
N ARG A 38 16.03 5.61 25.84
CA ARG A 38 16.95 5.02 26.84
C ARG A 38 16.85 3.51 26.92
N GLU A 39 15.69 2.93 26.62
CA GLU A 39 15.44 1.48 26.71
C GLU A 39 15.46 0.83 25.33
N LEU A 40 16.67 0.63 24.80
CA LEU A 40 16.86 0.14 23.45
C LEU A 40 16.89 -1.39 23.38
N ARG A 41 16.35 -1.93 22.29
CA ARG A 41 16.35 -3.34 21.98
C ARG A 41 16.77 -3.54 20.53
N PHE A 42 17.74 -4.43 20.33
CA PHE A 42 18.07 -4.94 19.02
C PHE A 42 17.47 -6.32 18.85
N SER A 43 16.79 -6.58 17.73
CA SER A 43 16.15 -7.86 17.45
C SER A 43 16.45 -8.33 16.04
N PHE A 44 16.77 -9.62 15.90
CA PHE A 44 17.01 -10.21 14.58
C PHE A 44 15.75 -10.21 13.72
N LEU A 45 14.61 -10.61 14.30
CA LEU A 45 13.33 -10.63 13.62
C LEU A 45 12.26 -10.01 14.53
N THR A 46 11.45 -9.13 13.96
CA THR A 46 10.35 -8.45 14.62
C THR A 46 9.08 -8.65 13.83
N ILE A 47 8.04 -9.19 14.47
CA ILE A 47 6.72 -9.36 13.88
C ILE A 47 5.74 -8.48 14.65
N LYS A 48 5.16 -7.50 13.97
CA LYS A 48 4.21 -6.54 14.56
C LYS A 48 2.78 -6.99 14.28
N PHE A 49 2.03 -7.36 15.30
CA PHE A 49 0.62 -7.75 15.20
C PHE A 49 -0.26 -6.76 15.94
N GLY A 50 -0.58 -5.64 15.28
CA GLY A 50 -1.45 -4.61 15.83
C GLY A 50 -0.93 -4.05 17.16
N ASP A 51 -1.49 -4.50 18.27
CA ASP A 51 -1.16 -4.06 19.64
C ASP A 51 -0.04 -4.87 20.31
N VAL A 52 0.53 -5.86 19.61
CA VAL A 52 1.61 -6.71 20.12
C VAL A 52 2.79 -6.72 19.15
N ILE A 53 4.00 -6.53 19.67
CA ILE A 53 5.24 -6.71 18.93
C ILE A 53 5.95 -7.95 19.46
N TYR A 54 6.21 -8.92 18.58
CA TYR A 54 7.01 -10.09 18.88
C TYR A 54 8.43 -9.87 18.39
N TYR A 55 9.37 -9.99 19.31
CA TYR A 55 10.80 -9.89 19.05
C TYR A 55 11.42 -11.27 19.20
N PHE A 56 12.18 -11.69 18.19
CA PHE A 56 12.91 -12.95 18.15
C PHE A 56 14.41 -12.67 18.10
N LEU A 57 15.16 -13.44 18.90
CA LEU A 57 16.61 -13.27 19.09
C LEU A 57 16.94 -11.80 19.38
N SER A 58 16.47 -11.33 20.53
CA SER A 58 16.55 -9.93 20.94
C SER A 58 17.55 -9.73 22.06
N ILE A 59 18.19 -8.56 22.09
CA ILE A 59 19.05 -8.11 23.18
C ILE A 59 18.64 -6.71 23.62
N GLY A 60 18.23 -6.59 24.88
CA GLY A 60 17.85 -5.32 25.51
C GLY A 60 19.03 -4.67 26.23
N PHE A 61 19.23 -3.37 26.01
CA PHE A 61 20.27 -2.57 26.62
C PHE A 61 19.74 -1.17 26.99
N TRP A 62 20.21 -0.63 28.11
CA TRP A 62 19.74 0.63 28.65
C TRP A 62 20.88 1.61 28.84
N TYR A 63 20.64 2.88 28.56
CA TYR A 63 21.60 3.97 28.73
C TYR A 63 21.10 4.99 29.76
N GLY A 64 21.93 5.30 30.78
CA GLY A 64 21.66 6.33 31.79
C GLY A 64 21.74 5.83 33.24
N ASP A 65 21.88 6.76 34.18
CA ASP A 65 21.90 6.52 35.62
C ASP A 65 20.47 6.33 36.13
N HIS A 66 20.17 5.20 36.78
CA HIS A 66 18.81 4.85 37.18
C HIS A 66 18.57 5.08 38.67
N ASN A 67 17.61 5.95 38.97
CA ASN A 67 16.70 5.73 40.08
C ASN A 67 15.36 5.22 39.51
N GLU A 68 14.96 4.05 40.00
CA GLU A 68 13.61 3.44 39.92
C GLU A 68 13.09 2.91 38.56
N LYS A 69 13.16 1.57 38.44
CA LYS A 69 12.26 0.66 37.69
C LYS A 69 12.22 0.86 36.15
N ALA A 70 13.26 0.39 35.47
CA ALA A 70 13.14 0.01 34.06
C ALA A 70 11.93 -0.94 33.91
N LYS A 71 11.00 -0.59 33.01
CA LYS A 71 9.73 -1.33 32.85
C LYS A 71 9.94 -2.65 32.12
N PHE A 72 10.99 -2.72 31.31
CA PHE A 72 11.27 -3.84 30.42
C PHE A 72 12.56 -4.55 30.85
N PRO A 73 12.79 -5.81 30.43
CA PRO A 73 13.92 -6.62 30.90
C PRO A 73 15.19 -6.44 30.05
N LYS A 74 16.36 -6.40 30.72
CA LYS A 74 17.69 -6.31 30.08
C LYS A 74 18.16 -7.69 29.60
N GLY A 75 19.08 -7.68 28.64
CA GLY A 75 19.84 -8.86 28.22
C GLY A 75 19.22 -9.62 27.06
N PHE A 76 19.80 -10.78 26.75
CA PHE A 76 19.39 -11.62 25.64
C PHE A 76 18.08 -12.35 25.95
N ARG A 77 17.19 -12.40 24.95
CA ARG A 77 15.94 -13.18 24.98
C ARG A 77 15.70 -13.82 23.63
N PHE A 78 15.47 -15.12 23.66
CA PHE A 78 15.09 -15.89 22.48
C PHE A 78 13.76 -15.39 21.88
N MET A 79 12.75 -15.17 22.73
CA MET A 79 11.45 -14.62 22.35
C MET A 79 11.00 -13.60 23.40
N TYR A 80 10.49 -12.46 22.96
CA TYR A 80 9.88 -11.45 23.82
C TYR A 80 8.67 -10.82 23.15
N SER A 81 7.62 -10.53 23.92
CA SER A 81 6.42 -9.86 23.42
C SER A 81 6.20 -8.57 24.19
N LEU A 82 6.04 -7.48 23.44
CA LEU A 82 5.69 -6.16 23.95
C LEU A 82 4.22 -5.88 23.60
N ARG A 83 3.40 -5.49 24.58
CA ARG A 83 1.97 -5.18 24.36
C ARG A 83 1.68 -3.73 24.72
N VAL A 84 0.85 -3.04 23.94
CA VAL A 84 0.41 -1.66 24.24
C VAL A 84 -0.24 -1.55 25.62
N SER A 85 -0.89 -2.63 26.09
CA SER A 85 -1.50 -2.65 27.42
C SER A 85 -0.48 -2.50 28.56
N GLN A 86 0.80 -2.82 28.35
CA GLN A 86 1.85 -2.73 29.37
C GLN A 86 2.24 -1.29 29.74
N TYR A 87 1.82 -0.29 28.94
CA TYR A 87 2.05 1.12 29.21
C TYR A 87 0.93 1.75 30.04
N LYS A 88 -0.21 1.06 30.18
CA LYS A 88 -1.31 1.53 31.01
C LYS A 88 -0.97 1.33 32.47
N ARG A 89 -1.31 2.33 33.27
CA ARG A 89 -1.57 2.12 34.69
C ARG A 89 -2.88 1.35 34.81
N GLU A 90 -2.83 0.18 35.43
CA GLU A 90 -4.04 -0.53 35.82
C GLU A 90 -4.73 0.23 36.95
N TYR A 91 -5.92 0.78 36.67
CA TYR A 91 -6.81 1.35 37.67
C TYR A 91 -7.90 0.33 38.00
N ASN A 92 -7.66 -0.50 39.01
CA ASN A 92 -8.74 -1.25 39.65
C ASN A 92 -9.54 -0.34 40.59
N THR A 93 -10.72 -0.79 41.03
CA THR A 93 -11.59 -0.02 41.93
C THR A 93 -10.86 0.42 43.21
N GLU A 94 -9.97 -0.43 43.73
CA GLU A 94 -9.17 -0.13 44.92
C GLU A 94 -8.19 1.02 44.69
N LYS A 95 -7.43 1.04 43.59
CA LYS A 95 -6.53 2.14 43.25
C LYS A 95 -7.28 3.44 42.98
N ILE A 96 -8.46 3.38 42.36
CA ILE A 96 -9.31 4.56 42.17
C ILE A 96 -9.74 5.10 43.53
N ASN A 97 -10.15 4.24 44.47
CA ASN A 97 -10.53 4.63 45.82
C ASN A 97 -9.34 5.16 46.63
N ASP A 98 -8.16 4.57 46.49
CA ASP A 98 -6.92 5.06 47.11
C ASP A 98 -6.56 6.46 46.61
N LEU A 99 -6.60 6.68 45.28
CA LEU A 99 -6.39 7.99 44.67
C LEU A 99 -7.43 9.01 45.17
N LYS A 100 -8.69 8.60 45.25
CA LYS A 100 -9.77 9.45 45.76
C LYS A 100 -9.51 9.86 47.21
N THR A 101 -9.11 8.91 48.05
CA THR A 101 -8.86 9.14 49.48
C THR A 101 -7.66 10.06 49.69
N LYS A 102 -6.54 9.79 49.00
CA LYS A 102 -5.34 10.64 49.01
C LYS A 102 -5.64 12.04 48.52
N HIS A 103 -6.45 12.17 47.47
CA HIS A 103 -6.80 13.46 46.92
C HIS A 103 -7.71 14.27 47.86
N ILE A 104 -8.71 13.65 48.49
CA ILE A 104 -9.54 14.31 49.51
C ILE A 104 -8.68 14.78 50.68
N ALA A 105 -7.70 13.98 51.12
CA ALA A 105 -6.77 14.39 52.18
C ALA A 105 -5.92 15.61 51.76
N PHE A 106 -5.43 15.63 50.52
CA PHE A 106 -4.73 16.79 49.95
C PHE A 106 -5.62 18.04 49.90
N LEU A 107 -6.89 17.92 49.50
CA LEU A 107 -7.80 19.08 49.43
C LEU A 107 -8.14 19.67 50.80
N ARG A 108 -8.06 18.88 51.89
CA ARG A 108 -8.38 19.35 53.25
C ARG A 108 -7.33 20.31 53.81
N THR A 109 -6.11 20.29 53.28
CA THR A 109 -5.03 21.19 53.74
C THR A 109 -4.96 22.48 52.96
N LYS A 110 -5.90 22.71 52.04
CA LYS A 110 -5.93 23.82 51.09
C LYS A 110 -7.00 24.86 51.45
N ASP A 111 -6.67 26.13 51.24
CA ASP A 111 -7.63 27.22 51.44
C ASP A 111 -8.58 27.37 50.23
N SER A 112 -9.59 28.26 50.35
CA SER A 112 -10.59 28.43 49.27
C SER A 112 -10.01 28.99 47.97
N GLU A 113 -8.96 29.81 48.05
CA GLU A 113 -8.33 30.43 46.88
C GLU A 113 -7.47 29.41 46.12
N GLU A 114 -6.66 28.63 46.85
CA GLU A 114 -5.90 27.50 46.34
C GLU A 114 -6.81 26.45 45.70
N LEU A 115 -7.97 26.16 46.31
CA LEU A 115 -8.96 25.25 45.73
C LEU A 115 -9.54 25.77 44.40
N SER A 116 -9.73 27.09 44.27
CA SER A 116 -10.21 27.71 43.04
C SER A 116 -9.15 27.63 41.92
N VAL A 117 -7.91 27.99 42.22
CA VAL A 117 -6.78 27.88 41.27
C VAL A 117 -6.56 26.43 40.85
N TYR A 118 -6.68 25.49 41.78
CA TYR A 118 -6.56 24.07 41.49
C TYR A 118 -7.68 23.56 40.58
N LYS A 119 -8.93 24.05 40.77
CA LYS A 119 -10.05 23.76 39.88
C LYS A 119 -9.74 24.18 38.44
N GLU A 120 -9.29 25.42 38.24
CA GLU A 120 -8.94 25.94 36.92
C GLU A 120 -7.81 25.12 36.28
N THR A 121 -6.81 24.75 37.08
CA THR A 121 -5.71 23.89 36.64
C THR A 121 -6.20 22.52 36.17
N LEU A 122 -7.14 21.89 36.88
CA LEU A 122 -7.72 20.61 36.48
C LEU A 122 -8.54 20.72 35.19
N LEU A 123 -9.34 21.78 35.05
CA LEU A 123 -10.12 22.03 33.83
C LEU A 123 -9.19 22.25 32.63
N TYR A 124 -8.15 23.06 32.80
CA TYR A 124 -7.15 23.29 31.76
C TYR A 124 -6.47 21.98 31.32
N LYS A 125 -6.08 21.12 32.27
CA LYS A 125 -5.49 19.81 31.97
C LYS A 125 -6.46 18.86 31.26
N LEU A 126 -7.73 18.86 31.64
CA LEU A 126 -8.77 18.09 30.97
C LEU A 126 -8.97 18.56 29.51
N ASP A 127 -8.96 19.87 29.29
CA ASP A 127 -9.05 20.46 27.95
C ASP A 127 -7.83 20.10 27.10
N GLN A 128 -6.62 20.10 27.65
CA GLN A 128 -5.42 19.63 26.96
C GLN A 128 -5.54 18.16 26.52
N ILE A 129 -6.06 17.28 27.38
CA ILE A 129 -6.28 15.87 27.03
C ILE A 129 -7.34 15.75 25.92
N LYS A 130 -8.42 16.54 25.99
CA LYS A 130 -9.47 16.58 24.96
C LYS A 130 -8.92 17.04 23.61
N GLU A 131 -8.07 18.06 23.60
CA GLU A 131 -7.39 18.53 22.39
C GLU A 131 -6.45 17.46 21.83
N LYS A 132 -5.67 16.80 22.69
CA LYS A 132 -4.79 15.68 22.31
C LYS A 132 -5.59 14.52 21.68
N SER A 133 -6.70 14.13 22.29
CA SER A 133 -7.59 13.08 21.75
C SER A 133 -8.19 13.50 20.41
N THR A 134 -8.63 14.76 20.28
CA THR A 134 -9.17 15.30 19.01
C THR A 134 -8.11 15.29 17.89
N LYS A 135 -6.87 15.72 18.18
CA LYS A 135 -5.75 15.63 17.22
C LYS A 135 -5.47 14.19 16.80
N THR A 136 -5.55 13.26 17.75
CA THR A 136 -5.32 11.83 17.56
C THR A 136 -6.39 11.22 16.66
N THR A 137 -7.67 11.53 16.92
CA THR A 137 -8.82 11.13 16.09
C THR A 137 -8.79 11.75 14.69
N ASN A 138 -8.39 13.02 14.55
CA ASN A 138 -8.27 13.65 13.23
C ASN A 138 -7.18 12.99 12.38
N LYS A 139 -6.03 12.65 12.98
CA LYS A 139 -4.99 11.87 12.30
C LYS A 139 -5.50 10.50 11.87
N PHE A 140 -6.23 9.83 12.75
CA PHE A 140 -6.84 8.54 12.45
C PHE A 140 -7.79 8.60 11.25
N LEU A 141 -8.70 9.58 11.23
CA LEU A 141 -9.64 9.79 10.13
C LEU A 141 -8.92 10.12 8.81
N ALA A 142 -7.83 10.90 8.86
CA ALA A 142 -7.01 11.18 7.69
C ALA A 142 -6.39 9.89 7.11
N TYR A 143 -5.86 8.99 7.96
CA TYR A 143 -5.34 7.71 7.50
C TYR A 143 -6.42 6.82 6.88
N LEU A 144 -7.63 6.80 7.45
CA LEU A 144 -8.77 6.09 6.88
C LEU A 144 -9.10 6.60 5.47
N ALA A 145 -9.11 7.92 5.27
CA ALA A 145 -9.35 8.53 3.97
C ALA A 145 -8.27 8.15 2.95
N ILE A 146 -6.99 8.11 3.36
CA ILE A 146 -5.88 7.66 2.51
C ILE A 146 -6.09 6.21 2.06
N ILE A 147 -6.44 5.31 2.97
CA ILE A 147 -6.70 3.90 2.63
C ILE A 147 -7.91 3.77 1.68
N ALA A 148 -9.00 4.50 1.95
CA ALA A 148 -10.18 4.51 1.09
C ALA A 148 -9.84 5.01 -0.33
N PHE A 149 -8.91 5.95 -0.46
CA PHE A 149 -8.40 6.42 -1.75
C PHE A 149 -7.46 5.41 -2.44
N LEU A 150 -6.64 4.69 -1.67
CA LEU A 150 -5.70 3.71 -2.22
C LEU A 150 -6.38 2.46 -2.78
N ILE A 151 -7.45 1.97 -2.15
CA ILE A 151 -8.13 0.72 -2.55
C ILE A 151 -8.53 0.70 -4.04
N PRO A 152 -9.20 1.74 -4.60
CA PRO A 152 -9.55 1.79 -6.01
C PRO A 152 -8.36 1.67 -6.98
N LEU A 153 -7.18 2.16 -6.60
CA LEU A 153 -6.00 2.12 -7.46
C LEU A 153 -5.51 0.70 -7.76
N TYR A 154 -5.86 -0.27 -6.90
CA TYR A 154 -5.46 -1.67 -7.07
C TYR A 154 -6.45 -2.52 -7.86
N ILE A 155 -7.67 -2.02 -8.12
CA ILE A 155 -8.68 -2.78 -8.86
C ILE A 155 -8.17 -3.21 -10.24
N PRO A 156 -7.54 -2.35 -11.06
CA PRO A 156 -7.02 -2.75 -12.36
C PRO A 156 -5.90 -3.80 -12.27
N GLY A 157 -4.97 -3.66 -11.32
CA GLY A 157 -3.89 -4.63 -11.10
C GLY A 157 -4.41 -5.99 -10.63
N ALA A 158 -5.42 -6.00 -9.76
CA ALA A 158 -6.08 -7.22 -9.31
C ALA A 158 -6.76 -7.99 -10.44
N LEU A 159 -7.39 -7.29 -11.41
CA LEU A 159 -8.02 -7.92 -12.57
C LEU A 159 -7.00 -8.56 -13.53
N ARG A 160 -5.75 -8.07 -13.52
CA ARG A 160 -4.65 -8.57 -14.38
C ARG A 160 -3.69 -9.49 -13.65
N ILE A 161 -4.04 -9.98 -12.45
CA ILE A 161 -3.14 -10.81 -11.65
C ILE A 161 -2.72 -12.10 -12.37
N GLY A 162 -3.56 -12.62 -13.28
CA GLY A 162 -3.22 -13.76 -14.12
C GLY A 162 -1.99 -13.52 -15.00
N GLU A 163 -1.86 -12.30 -15.55
CA GLU A 163 -0.75 -11.91 -16.43
C GLU A 163 0.60 -11.81 -15.70
N VAL A 164 0.57 -11.74 -14.36
CA VAL A 164 1.78 -11.77 -13.53
C VAL A 164 2.45 -13.13 -13.61
N PHE A 165 1.67 -14.23 -13.68
CA PHE A 165 2.21 -15.59 -13.70
C PHE A 165 2.93 -15.96 -15.01
N ASP A 166 2.69 -15.20 -16.08
CA ASP A 166 3.40 -15.33 -17.35
C ASP A 166 4.82 -14.70 -17.32
N LYS A 167 5.20 -14.08 -16.19
CA LYS A 167 6.48 -13.38 -16.04
C LYS A 167 7.57 -14.30 -15.46
N PRO A 168 8.86 -13.92 -15.61
CA PRO A 168 9.96 -14.60 -14.96
C PRO A 168 9.70 -14.86 -13.47
N MET A 169 10.04 -16.06 -12.99
CA MET A 169 9.71 -16.52 -11.64
C MET A 169 10.14 -15.55 -10.53
N TRP A 170 11.28 -14.89 -10.67
CA TRP A 170 11.77 -13.92 -9.68
C TRP A 170 10.85 -12.68 -9.55
N LEU A 171 10.22 -12.23 -10.64
CA LEU A 171 9.24 -11.14 -10.63
C LEU A 171 7.94 -11.57 -9.97
N VAL A 172 7.48 -12.79 -10.26
CA VAL A 172 6.30 -13.39 -9.63
C VAL A 172 6.49 -13.44 -8.12
N ILE A 173 7.64 -13.94 -7.66
CA ILE A 173 7.99 -14.00 -6.24
C ILE A 173 8.02 -12.60 -5.62
N ALA A 174 8.64 -11.62 -6.28
CA ALA A 174 8.71 -10.25 -5.80
C ALA A 174 7.32 -9.61 -5.68
N TYR A 175 6.46 -9.78 -6.68
CA TYR A 175 5.09 -9.27 -6.67
C TYR A 175 4.26 -9.92 -5.55
N ILE A 176 4.28 -11.25 -5.42
CA ILE A 176 3.57 -11.97 -4.36
C ILE A 176 4.05 -11.52 -2.99
N TYR A 177 5.36 -11.33 -2.81
CA TYR A 177 5.93 -10.82 -1.56
C TYR A 177 5.41 -9.42 -1.25
N LEU A 178 5.48 -8.48 -2.20
CA LEU A 178 5.02 -7.10 -2.00
C LEU A 178 3.51 -7.03 -1.74
N ALA A 179 2.70 -7.75 -2.53
CA ALA A 179 1.25 -7.81 -2.37
C ALA A 179 0.86 -8.47 -1.04
N GLY A 180 1.51 -9.58 -0.68
CA GLY A 180 1.31 -10.26 0.60
C GLY A 180 1.72 -9.37 1.79
N TYR A 181 2.81 -8.63 1.65
CA TYR A 181 3.26 -7.69 2.67
C TYR A 181 2.32 -6.47 2.79
N LEU A 182 1.79 -5.95 1.67
CA LEU A 182 0.75 -4.92 1.69
C LEU A 182 -0.51 -5.43 2.41
N ALA A 183 -0.99 -6.63 2.07
CA ALA A 183 -2.14 -7.25 2.72
C ALA A 183 -1.92 -7.44 4.23
N TYR A 184 -0.73 -7.90 4.64
CA TYR A 184 -0.35 -8.01 6.05
C TYR A 184 -0.44 -6.66 6.78
N ASN A 185 0.09 -5.57 6.17
CA ASN A 185 0.00 -4.24 6.77
C ASN A 185 -1.44 -3.73 6.84
N LEU A 186 -2.26 -3.97 5.81
CA LEU A 186 -3.68 -3.62 5.79
C LEU A 186 -4.48 -4.37 6.87
N ILE A 187 -4.25 -5.68 7.04
CA ILE A 187 -4.90 -6.46 8.10
C ILE A 187 -4.55 -5.89 9.48
N ASN A 188 -3.28 -5.53 9.72
CA ASN A 188 -2.88 -4.91 10.98
C ASN A 188 -3.49 -3.52 11.18
N PHE A 189 -3.56 -2.71 10.13
CA PHE A 189 -4.26 -1.43 10.15
C PHE A 189 -5.72 -1.60 10.55
N VAL A 190 -6.44 -2.55 9.93
CA VAL A 190 -7.85 -2.85 10.25
C VAL A 190 -8.02 -3.35 11.69
N LYS A 191 -7.12 -4.22 12.17
CA LYS A 191 -7.14 -4.68 13.57
C LYS A 191 -6.97 -3.52 14.56
N LEU A 192 -6.04 -2.60 14.28
CA LEU A 192 -5.85 -1.40 15.09
C LEU A 192 -7.03 -0.44 14.98
N PHE A 193 -7.63 -0.32 13.79
CA PHE A 193 -8.84 0.45 13.57
C PHE A 193 -9.97 0.00 14.49
N PHE A 194 -10.28 -1.30 14.49
CA PHE A 194 -11.36 -1.83 15.34
C PHE A 194 -11.07 -1.62 16.82
N ARG A 195 -9.81 -1.76 17.26
CA ARG A 195 -9.42 -1.51 18.66
C ARG A 195 -9.48 -0.04 19.05
N PHE A 196 -9.17 0.87 18.12
CA PHE A 196 -9.25 2.30 18.36
C PHE A 196 -10.70 2.77 18.45
N VAL A 197 -11.60 2.24 17.59
CA VAL A 197 -13.02 2.60 17.54
C VAL A 197 -13.85 1.96 18.65
N GLN A 198 -13.40 0.83 19.22
CA GLN A 198 -14.10 0.18 20.32
C GLN A 198 -14.32 1.16 21.49
N VAL A 199 -15.60 1.48 21.73
CA VAL A 199 -16.05 2.35 22.81
C VAL A 199 -15.61 1.72 24.12
N LYS A 200 -14.63 2.33 24.81
CA LYS A 200 -14.27 1.86 26.15
C LYS A 200 -15.24 2.52 27.14
N PRO A 201 -15.87 1.74 28.03
CA PRO A 201 -16.77 2.30 29.02
C PRO A 201 -15.96 3.07 30.05
N TYR A 202 -16.17 4.39 30.15
CA TYR A 202 -15.57 5.20 31.22
C TYR A 202 -16.59 5.49 32.30
N ALA A 203 -16.10 5.46 33.54
CA ALA A 203 -16.77 6.13 34.64
C ALA A 203 -16.65 7.65 34.42
N GLN A 204 -17.53 8.20 33.59
CA GLN A 204 -17.68 9.65 33.49
C GLN A 204 -18.30 10.17 34.78
N PHE A 205 -17.77 11.29 35.24
CA PHE A 205 -18.38 12.01 36.33
C PHE A 205 -19.81 12.45 35.92
N LYS A 206 -20.81 12.12 36.75
CA LYS A 206 -22.20 12.52 36.53
C LYS A 206 -22.58 13.58 37.54
N TYR A 207 -23.26 14.65 37.10
CA TYR A 207 -23.77 15.71 37.97
C TYR A 207 -24.59 15.19 39.16
N SER A 208 -25.32 14.08 38.97
CA SER A 208 -26.06 13.41 40.03
C SER A 208 -25.21 12.98 41.23
N MET A 209 -23.90 12.75 41.04
CA MET A 209 -22.97 12.38 42.11
C MET A 209 -22.60 13.56 43.03
N ILE A 210 -22.75 14.82 42.58
CA ILE A 210 -22.46 16.03 43.38
C ILE A 210 -23.73 16.66 43.94
N LYS A 211 -24.84 16.60 43.19
CA LYS A 211 -26.08 17.30 43.54
C LYS A 211 -26.55 17.04 44.97
N ASN A 212 -26.32 15.82 45.47
CA ASN A 212 -26.74 15.38 46.81
C ASN A 212 -25.57 15.27 47.81
N SER A 213 -24.39 15.82 47.48
CA SER A 213 -23.21 15.75 48.34
C SER A 213 -23.27 16.78 49.47
N SER A 214 -22.79 16.39 50.65
CA SER A 214 -22.58 17.29 51.79
C SER A 214 -21.43 18.28 51.58
N LYS A 215 -20.49 18.00 50.66
CA LYS A 215 -19.37 18.89 50.30
C LYS A 215 -19.20 18.99 48.78
N PRO A 216 -20.10 19.70 48.08
CA PRO A 216 -20.15 19.72 46.61
C PRO A 216 -18.85 20.16 45.95
N ASN A 217 -18.15 21.16 46.51
CA ASN A 217 -16.89 21.67 45.93
C ASN A 217 -15.74 20.64 46.00
N ILE A 218 -15.62 19.92 47.12
CA ILE A 218 -14.57 18.90 47.29
C ILE A 218 -14.86 17.70 46.41
N ASP A 219 -16.13 17.30 46.32
CA ASP A 219 -16.53 16.18 45.48
C ASP A 219 -16.41 16.52 43.99
N LEU A 220 -16.64 17.78 43.59
CA LEU A 220 -16.36 18.27 42.24
C LEU A 220 -14.89 18.16 41.88
N LEU A 221 -14.01 18.72 42.72
CA LEU A 221 -12.57 18.70 42.49
C LEU A 221 -12.04 17.27 42.42
N THR A 222 -12.53 16.41 43.32
CA THR A 222 -12.15 15.01 43.35
C THR A 222 -12.62 14.26 42.12
N ALA A 223 -13.84 14.52 41.66
CA ALA A 223 -14.35 13.94 40.43
C ALA A 223 -13.52 14.37 39.21
N LEU A 224 -13.25 15.68 39.06
CA LEU A 224 -12.42 16.21 37.98
C LEU A 224 -11.01 15.61 37.99
N TYR A 225 -10.42 15.43 39.18
CA TYR A 225 -9.11 14.80 39.33
C TYR A 225 -9.10 13.34 38.89
N ILE A 226 -10.10 12.54 39.32
CA ILE A 226 -10.20 11.13 38.91
C ILE A 226 -10.44 11.03 37.40
N GLU A 227 -11.33 11.86 36.86
CA GLU A 227 -11.57 11.92 35.42
C GLU A 227 -10.29 12.26 34.65
N TYR A 228 -9.53 13.24 35.12
CA TYR A 228 -8.23 13.59 34.55
C TYR A 228 -7.27 12.39 34.54
N GLN A 229 -7.10 11.68 35.66
CA GLN A 229 -6.19 10.53 35.75
C GLN A 229 -6.59 9.37 34.81
N LEU A 230 -7.89 9.12 34.69
CA LEU A 230 -8.41 8.07 33.82
C LEU A 230 -8.23 8.44 32.34
N ARG A 231 -8.59 9.67 31.95
CA ARG A 231 -8.44 10.17 30.57
C ARG A 231 -6.97 10.31 30.16
N ASP A 232 -6.10 10.74 31.07
CA ASP A 232 -4.66 10.87 30.79
C ASP A 232 -4.04 9.52 30.44
N ASN A 233 -4.28 8.51 31.29
CA ASN A 233 -3.81 7.14 31.08
C ASN A 233 -4.36 6.52 29.80
N GLU A 234 -5.58 6.86 29.43
CA GLU A 234 -6.13 6.43 28.15
C GLU A 234 -5.44 7.13 26.96
N SER A 235 -5.23 8.45 27.07
CA SER A 235 -4.58 9.22 26.01
C SER A 235 -3.17 8.68 25.68
N VAL A 236 -2.50 8.05 26.65
CA VAL A 236 -1.22 7.34 26.45
C VAL A 236 -1.42 6.13 25.53
N GLU A 237 -2.48 5.34 25.72
CA GLU A 237 -2.82 4.23 24.84
C GLU A 237 -3.22 4.72 23.44
N GLU A 238 -4.10 5.73 23.34
CA GLU A 238 -4.56 6.26 22.04
C GLU A 238 -3.38 6.77 21.21
N VAL A 239 -2.46 7.52 21.83
CA VAL A 239 -1.24 7.98 21.16
C VAL A 239 -0.37 6.81 20.73
N SER A 240 -0.23 5.77 21.56
CA SER A 240 0.53 4.57 21.22
C SER A 240 -0.09 3.86 20.01
N PHE A 241 -1.41 3.71 19.95
CA PHE A 241 -2.09 3.17 18.77
C PHE A 241 -1.84 4.02 17.52
N ILE A 242 -1.95 5.34 17.61
CA ILE A 242 -1.71 6.20 16.45
C ILE A 242 -0.24 6.18 16.00
N LYS A 243 0.73 6.11 16.90
CA LYS A 243 2.15 5.93 16.53
C LYS A 243 2.36 4.62 15.74
N ASN A 244 1.68 3.53 16.14
CA ASN A 244 1.73 2.28 15.38
C ASN A 244 1.05 2.38 14.01
N ILE A 245 -0.14 2.98 13.98
CA ILE A 245 -0.88 3.20 12.72
C ILE A 245 -0.03 4.03 11.76
N ASP A 246 0.67 5.08 12.23
CA ASP A 246 1.59 5.87 11.42
C ASP A 246 2.72 5.02 10.81
N GLY A 247 3.27 4.08 11.59
CA GLY A 247 4.23 3.09 11.11
C GLY A 247 3.68 2.21 9.98
N TYR A 248 2.50 1.61 10.19
CA TYR A 248 1.83 0.80 9.17
C TYR A 248 1.47 1.62 7.92
N MET A 249 1.00 2.85 8.09
CA MET A 249 0.63 3.74 6.99
C MET A 249 1.84 4.11 6.13
N LYS A 250 3.00 4.37 6.73
CA LYS A 250 4.26 4.60 5.99
C LYS A 250 4.64 3.39 5.16
N SER A 251 4.58 2.19 5.74
CA SER A 251 4.86 0.94 5.03
C SER A 251 3.85 0.71 3.90
N ILE A 252 2.55 0.90 4.16
CA ILE A 252 1.50 0.80 3.14
C ILE A 252 1.81 1.74 1.98
N LEU A 253 2.06 3.02 2.23
CA LEU A 253 2.33 4.01 1.17
C LEU A 253 3.58 3.67 0.35
N LEU A 254 4.65 3.20 1.00
CA LEU A 254 5.88 2.82 0.31
C LEU A 254 5.66 1.58 -0.57
N ILE A 255 5.13 0.50 0.00
CA ILE A 255 4.85 -0.74 -0.75
C ILE A 255 3.87 -0.45 -1.88
N SER A 256 2.88 0.42 -1.61
CA SER A 256 1.90 0.87 -2.60
C SER A 256 2.55 1.53 -3.80
N SER A 257 3.49 2.43 -3.53
CA SER A 257 4.22 3.13 -4.58
C SER A 257 5.04 2.15 -5.43
N PHE A 258 5.71 1.17 -4.79
CA PHE A 258 6.45 0.14 -5.52
C PHE A 258 5.55 -0.75 -6.38
N LEU A 259 4.39 -1.18 -5.86
CA LEU A 259 3.44 -1.98 -6.63
C LEU A 259 2.85 -1.20 -7.80
N LEU A 260 2.54 0.08 -7.64
CA LEU A 260 2.06 0.91 -8.76
C LEU A 260 3.13 1.10 -9.84
N VAL A 261 4.38 1.32 -9.47
CA VAL A 261 5.49 1.39 -10.44
C VAL A 261 5.67 0.06 -11.15
N PHE A 262 5.56 -1.05 -10.42
CA PHE A 262 5.57 -2.39 -10.99
C PHE A 262 4.47 -2.50 -12.06
N ASP A 263 3.21 -2.23 -11.70
CA ASP A 263 2.07 -2.32 -12.61
C ASP A 263 2.19 -1.42 -13.86
N ILE A 264 2.73 -0.21 -13.72
CA ILE A 264 2.96 0.71 -14.86
C ILE A 264 4.00 0.15 -15.82
N ILE A 265 5.16 -0.28 -15.30
CA ILE A 265 6.24 -0.83 -16.12
C ILE A 265 5.73 -2.07 -16.88
N PHE A 266 5.05 -2.99 -16.22
CA PHE A 266 4.56 -4.21 -16.88
C PHE A 266 3.38 -3.98 -17.82
N GLY A 267 2.52 -3.01 -17.52
CA GLY A 267 1.43 -2.60 -18.40
C GLY A 267 1.93 -2.00 -19.72
N SER A 268 3.05 -1.27 -19.68
CA SER A 268 3.66 -0.67 -20.88
C SER A 268 4.37 -1.68 -21.80
N VAL A 269 5.02 -2.71 -21.23
CA VAL A 269 5.73 -3.74 -22.01
C VAL A 269 4.79 -4.63 -22.83
N GLN A 270 3.56 -4.88 -22.37
CA GLN A 270 2.59 -5.68 -23.13
C GLN A 270 1.95 -4.95 -24.32
N ALA A 271 1.95 -3.61 -24.32
CA ALA A 271 1.39 -2.84 -25.42
C ALA A 271 2.23 -2.96 -26.70
N GLU A 272 3.53 -3.22 -26.58
CA GLU A 272 4.45 -3.37 -27.72
C GLU A 272 4.44 -4.80 -28.31
N GLU A 273 4.17 -5.85 -27.53
CA GLU A 273 4.23 -7.25 -28.01
C GLU A 273 2.94 -7.76 -28.68
N LYS A 274 1.82 -7.05 -28.61
CA LYS A 274 0.50 -7.52 -29.08
C LYS A 274 0.11 -7.10 -30.51
N ILE A 275 1.08 -6.80 -31.38
CA ILE A 275 0.85 -6.79 -32.84
C ILE A 275 1.53 -8.01 -33.46
N LYS A 276 1.02 -9.20 -33.16
CA LYS A 276 1.24 -10.37 -34.02
C LYS A 276 -0.07 -10.62 -34.77
N PRO A 277 -0.10 -10.49 -36.12
CA PRO A 277 -1.31 -10.77 -36.87
C PRO A 277 -1.72 -12.24 -36.63
N PRO A 278 -3.01 -12.53 -36.50
CA PRO A 278 -3.48 -13.88 -36.25
C PRO A 278 -3.20 -14.75 -37.48
N VAL A 279 -2.18 -15.60 -37.41
CA VAL A 279 -1.96 -16.65 -38.41
C VAL A 279 -2.85 -17.83 -38.03
N SER A 280 -4.07 -17.83 -38.54
CA SER A 280 -4.99 -18.98 -38.48
C SER A 280 -4.37 -20.17 -39.26
N PRO A 281 -4.52 -21.43 -38.81
CA PRO A 281 -3.95 -22.61 -39.47
C PRO A 281 -4.49 -22.89 -40.88
N ILE A 282 -5.50 -22.14 -41.34
CA ILE A 282 -6.07 -22.21 -42.71
C ILE A 282 -5.56 -21.05 -43.59
N SER A 283 -4.67 -20.20 -43.07
CA SER A 283 -4.15 -19.05 -43.81
C SER A 283 -3.04 -19.46 -44.78
N LYS A 284 -3.17 -19.01 -46.04
CA LYS A 284 -2.08 -19.10 -47.02
C LYS A 284 -1.39 -17.75 -47.10
N VAL A 285 -0.07 -17.79 -47.03
CA VAL A 285 0.79 -16.61 -47.15
C VAL A 285 1.43 -16.61 -48.54
N PHE A 286 1.26 -15.52 -49.27
CA PHE A 286 1.94 -15.26 -50.53
C PHE A 286 2.93 -14.12 -50.34
N HIS A 287 4.12 -14.27 -50.92
CA HIS A 287 5.16 -13.25 -50.91
C HIS A 287 5.37 -12.75 -52.33
N LEU A 288 5.18 -11.44 -52.52
CA LEU A 288 5.37 -10.74 -53.78
C LEU A 288 6.53 -9.76 -53.63
N ASP A 289 7.48 -9.82 -54.55
CA ASP A 289 8.59 -8.88 -54.62
C ASP A 289 8.21 -7.69 -55.50
N LEU A 290 7.90 -6.54 -54.87
CA LEU A 290 7.42 -5.35 -55.57
C LEU A 290 8.54 -4.60 -56.31
N SER A 291 9.80 -5.01 -56.15
CA SER A 291 10.95 -4.41 -56.83
C SER A 291 11.09 -4.83 -58.30
N GLN A 292 10.33 -5.84 -58.72
CA GLN A 292 10.36 -6.36 -60.09
C GLN A 292 9.43 -5.56 -61.03
N SER A 293 9.78 -5.52 -62.32
CA SER A 293 8.93 -4.88 -63.33
C SER A 293 7.53 -5.53 -63.38
N SER A 294 6.49 -4.71 -63.53
CA SER A 294 5.09 -5.18 -63.57
C SER A 294 4.84 -6.34 -64.54
N LYS A 295 5.54 -6.40 -65.69
CA LYS A 295 5.43 -7.54 -66.61
C LYS A 295 5.92 -8.86 -66.00
N MET A 296 7.07 -8.85 -65.30
CA MET A 296 7.65 -10.03 -64.66
C MET A 296 6.82 -10.48 -63.45
N LEU A 297 6.33 -9.54 -62.64
CA LEU A 297 5.44 -9.81 -61.50
C LEU A 297 4.22 -10.67 -61.88
N PHE A 298 3.62 -10.38 -63.03
CA PHE A 298 2.42 -11.10 -63.49
C PHE A 298 2.71 -12.32 -64.35
N THR A 299 3.92 -12.53 -64.87
CA THR A 299 4.24 -13.72 -65.69
C THR A 299 4.69 -14.89 -64.83
N ASP A 300 5.56 -14.67 -63.85
CA ASP A 300 6.09 -15.76 -63.01
C ASP A 300 5.12 -16.22 -61.92
N GLN A 301 4.12 -15.39 -61.58
CA GLN A 301 3.13 -15.68 -60.54
C GLN A 301 1.68 -15.71 -61.06
N PHE A 302 1.50 -15.79 -62.38
CA PHE A 302 0.17 -15.73 -63.01
C PHE A 302 -0.80 -16.80 -62.47
N ASP A 303 -0.34 -18.04 -62.35
CA ASP A 303 -1.18 -19.16 -61.92
C ASP A 303 -1.64 -19.00 -60.46
N VAL A 304 -0.80 -18.40 -59.62
CA VAL A 304 -1.11 -18.11 -58.21
C VAL A 304 -2.19 -17.03 -58.13
N ILE A 305 -2.01 -15.93 -58.87
CA ILE A 305 -2.96 -14.81 -58.91
C ILE A 305 -4.29 -15.25 -59.53
N LYS A 306 -4.27 -16.06 -60.59
CA LYS A 306 -5.47 -16.61 -61.24
C LYS A 306 -6.24 -17.53 -60.30
N LYS A 307 -5.57 -18.49 -59.66
CA LYS A 307 -6.20 -19.39 -58.68
C LYS A 307 -6.74 -18.64 -57.47
N PHE A 308 -6.04 -17.60 -57.03
CA PHE A 308 -6.50 -16.72 -55.97
C PHE A 308 -7.75 -15.92 -56.39
N GLY A 309 -7.79 -15.38 -57.61
CA GLY A 309 -8.97 -14.73 -58.18
C GLY A 309 -10.17 -15.68 -58.27
N GLU A 310 -9.96 -16.93 -58.69
CA GLU A 310 -10.99 -17.97 -58.68
C GLU A 310 -11.51 -18.26 -57.26
N ASP A 311 -10.62 -18.37 -56.27
CA ASP A 311 -11.00 -18.58 -54.86
C ASP A 311 -11.82 -17.41 -54.28
N LEU A 312 -11.55 -16.16 -54.71
CA LEU A 312 -12.34 -14.97 -54.33
C LEU A 312 -13.74 -14.97 -54.96
N VAL A 313 -13.84 -15.33 -56.25
CA VAL A 313 -15.11 -15.42 -56.97
C VAL A 313 -15.97 -16.57 -56.43
N LEU A 314 -15.35 -17.69 -56.03
CA LEU A 314 -16.04 -18.87 -55.49
C LEU A 314 -16.39 -18.77 -53.99
N ASN A 315 -16.25 -17.58 -53.37
CA ASN A 315 -16.61 -17.31 -51.97
C ASN A 315 -15.86 -18.19 -50.95
N LYS A 316 -14.62 -18.59 -51.27
CA LYS A 316 -13.78 -19.45 -50.42
C LYS A 316 -12.87 -18.67 -49.47
N VAL A 317 -12.86 -17.34 -49.57
CA VAL A 317 -12.00 -16.44 -48.81
C VAL A 317 -12.85 -15.59 -47.87
N THR A 318 -12.50 -15.55 -46.59
CA THR A 318 -13.16 -14.70 -45.57
C THR A 318 -12.45 -13.36 -45.42
N ARG A 319 -11.12 -13.39 -45.37
CA ARG A 319 -10.30 -12.22 -45.05
C ARG A 319 -8.99 -12.25 -45.82
N ILE A 320 -8.53 -11.06 -46.21
CA ILE A 320 -7.27 -10.81 -46.89
C ILE A 320 -6.52 -9.73 -46.10
N THR A 321 -5.32 -10.04 -45.64
CA THR A 321 -4.43 -9.07 -44.99
C THR A 321 -3.24 -8.79 -45.90
N LEU A 322 -3.06 -7.51 -46.26
CA LEU A 322 -1.99 -7.02 -47.11
C LEU A 322 -0.97 -6.30 -46.23
N ILE A 323 0.22 -6.89 -46.07
CA ILE A 323 1.32 -6.30 -45.29
C ILE A 323 2.38 -5.83 -46.27
N ARG A 324 2.57 -4.51 -46.35
CA ARG A 324 3.61 -3.90 -47.19
C ARG A 324 4.82 -3.55 -46.34
N THR A 325 6.01 -3.95 -46.79
CA THR A 325 7.29 -3.55 -46.20
C THR A 325 8.09 -2.66 -47.16
N GLY A 326 8.81 -1.66 -46.63
CA GLY A 326 9.70 -0.78 -47.38
C GLY A 326 9.01 0.27 -48.30
N ASP A 327 9.83 1.03 -49.03
CA ASP A 327 9.40 2.18 -49.85
C ASP A 327 9.12 1.82 -51.34
N ALA A 328 9.19 0.55 -51.74
CA ALA A 328 9.11 0.17 -53.15
C ALA A 328 7.75 0.51 -53.80
N GLU A 329 7.81 0.83 -55.10
CA GLU A 329 6.80 1.46 -55.97
C GLU A 329 5.34 1.33 -55.50
N SER A 330 4.74 2.47 -55.13
CA SER A 330 3.31 2.62 -54.84
C SER A 330 2.42 2.04 -55.95
N ASP A 331 2.89 2.06 -57.19
CA ASP A 331 2.09 1.75 -58.36
C ASP A 331 1.83 0.25 -58.51
N ASN A 332 2.82 -0.61 -58.23
CA ASN A 332 2.63 -2.06 -58.26
C ASN A 332 1.73 -2.52 -57.11
N TYR A 333 1.90 -1.94 -55.91
CA TYR A 333 1.01 -2.18 -54.78
C TYR A 333 -0.43 -1.79 -55.10
N ASN A 334 -0.65 -0.57 -55.60
CA ASN A 334 -1.98 -0.06 -55.95
C ASN A 334 -2.66 -0.92 -57.03
N ARG A 335 -1.91 -1.41 -58.02
CA ARG A 335 -2.42 -2.33 -59.04
C ARG A 335 -2.86 -3.66 -58.46
N ILE A 336 -2.06 -4.24 -57.56
CA ILE A 336 -2.41 -5.50 -56.88
C ILE A 336 -3.68 -5.29 -56.03
N VAL A 337 -3.76 -4.20 -55.26
CA VAL A 337 -4.96 -3.85 -54.48
C VAL A 337 -6.19 -3.71 -55.38
N GLN A 338 -6.07 -3.05 -56.54
CA GLN A 338 -7.15 -2.92 -57.52
C GLN A 338 -7.59 -4.28 -58.08
N ILE A 339 -6.65 -5.17 -58.39
CA ILE A 339 -6.95 -6.53 -58.86
C ILE A 339 -7.73 -7.28 -57.78
N ILE A 340 -7.23 -7.30 -56.54
CA ILE A 340 -7.88 -7.99 -55.41
C ILE A 340 -9.29 -7.44 -55.19
N THR A 341 -9.44 -6.12 -55.24
CA THR A 341 -10.75 -5.45 -55.06
C THR A 341 -11.71 -5.79 -56.20
N SER A 342 -11.22 -5.88 -57.45
CA SER A 342 -12.04 -6.23 -58.62
C SER A 342 -12.55 -7.67 -58.55
N TYR A 343 -11.75 -8.61 -58.03
CA TYR A 343 -12.17 -10.00 -57.83
C TYR A 343 -12.97 -10.24 -56.54
N ASN A 344 -13.04 -9.25 -55.63
CA ASN A 344 -13.73 -9.35 -54.34
C ASN A 344 -15.27 -9.19 -54.44
N ILE A 345 -15.90 -9.94 -55.33
CA ILE A 345 -17.35 -9.88 -55.59
C ILE A 345 -18.16 -10.29 -54.34
N ASN A 346 -17.62 -11.22 -53.55
CA ASN A 346 -18.28 -11.76 -52.35
C ASN A 346 -17.97 -10.99 -51.06
N LYS A 347 -17.35 -9.81 -51.15
CA LYS A 347 -17.07 -8.91 -50.01
C LYS A 347 -16.28 -9.55 -48.86
N ALA A 348 -15.21 -10.28 -49.19
CA ALA A 348 -14.20 -10.65 -48.20
C ALA A 348 -13.60 -9.41 -47.55
N GLU A 349 -13.26 -9.50 -46.26
CA GLU A 349 -12.67 -8.39 -45.50
C GLU A 349 -11.24 -8.13 -45.99
N ILE A 350 -10.90 -6.88 -46.34
CA ILE A 350 -9.55 -6.49 -46.78
C ILE A 350 -8.93 -5.57 -45.74
N ILE A 351 -7.82 -6.01 -45.14
CA ILE A 351 -7.05 -5.25 -44.15
C ILE A 351 -5.71 -4.87 -44.80
N GLN A 352 -5.36 -3.59 -44.76
CA GLN A 352 -4.09 -3.06 -45.28
C GLN A 352 -3.22 -2.60 -44.12
N ILE A 353 -2.00 -3.11 -44.03
CA ILE A 353 -1.03 -2.81 -42.98
C ILE A 353 0.26 -2.33 -43.65
N GLN A 354 0.76 -1.17 -43.22
CA GLN A 354 2.09 -0.69 -43.58
C GLN A 354 3.03 -0.98 -42.42
N ASP A 355 4.01 -1.85 -42.64
CA ASP A 355 5.01 -2.20 -41.64
C ASP A 355 6.23 -1.27 -41.76
N LYS A 356 6.84 -0.91 -40.63
CA LYS A 356 8.06 -0.08 -40.64
C LYS A 356 9.23 -0.91 -41.16
N PRO A 357 10.14 -0.33 -41.97
CA PRO A 357 11.28 -1.08 -42.48
C PRO A 357 12.16 -1.55 -41.32
N ASN A 358 12.19 -2.87 -41.09
CA ASN A 358 13.24 -3.52 -40.31
C ASN A 358 14.36 -3.94 -41.26
N ASP A 359 15.60 -4.02 -40.74
CA ASP A 359 16.88 -4.19 -41.45
C ASP A 359 17.01 -5.39 -42.43
N MET A 360 15.95 -6.19 -42.63
CA MET A 360 15.92 -7.31 -43.58
C MET A 360 15.09 -7.08 -44.87
N SER A 361 14.44 -5.93 -45.11
CA SER A 361 13.71 -5.69 -46.37
C SER A 361 13.86 -4.28 -46.94
N ALA A 362 15.07 -3.92 -47.38
CA ALA A 362 15.27 -2.72 -48.19
C ALA A 362 14.64 -2.84 -49.60
N SER A 363 14.46 -4.06 -50.10
CA SER A 363 13.60 -4.37 -51.25
C SER A 363 12.15 -4.43 -50.79
N GLY A 364 11.28 -3.59 -51.34
CA GLY A 364 9.89 -3.57 -50.88
C GLY A 364 9.17 -4.86 -51.26
N HIS A 365 8.58 -5.50 -50.26
CA HIS A 365 7.86 -6.75 -50.39
C HIS A 365 6.40 -6.55 -49.98
N LEU A 366 5.51 -7.32 -50.62
CA LEU A 366 4.12 -7.43 -50.24
C LEU A 366 3.85 -8.86 -49.78
N GLN A 367 3.42 -8.99 -48.52
CA GLN A 367 2.92 -10.24 -47.98
C GLN A 367 1.39 -10.21 -48.01
N ILE A 368 0.79 -11.18 -48.69
CA ILE A 368 -0.67 -11.38 -48.76
C ILE A 368 -1.02 -12.59 -47.91
N ILE A 369 -1.75 -12.37 -46.83
CA ILE A 369 -2.28 -13.43 -45.96
C ILE A 369 -3.74 -13.62 -46.31
N VAL A 370 -4.10 -14.82 -46.77
CA VAL A 370 -5.46 -15.16 -47.20
C VAL A 370 -6.04 -16.16 -46.21
N GLU A 371 -7.09 -15.75 -45.52
CA GLU A 371 -7.89 -16.60 -44.64
C GLU A 371 -9.03 -17.22 -45.46
N ARG A 372 -9.09 -18.55 -45.47
CA ARG A 372 -10.14 -19.30 -46.19
C ARG A 372 -11.27 -19.68 -45.24
N ARG A 373 -12.46 -19.83 -45.81
CA ARG A 373 -13.62 -20.42 -45.11
C ARG A 373 -13.40 -21.88 -44.76
#